data_AF-A0AAU4R3A4-F1
#
_entry.id   AF-A0AAU4R3A4-F1
#
_cell.length_a   1.000
_cell.length_b   1.000
_cell.length_c   1.000
_cell.angle_alpha   90.00
_cell.angle_beta   90.00
_cell.angle_gamma   90.00
#
_symmetry.space_group_name_H-M   'P 1'
#
loop_
_entity.id
_entity.type
_entity.pdbx_description
1 polymer ?
#
loop_
_entity_poly.entity_id
_entity_poly.type
_entity_poly.pdbx_seq_one_letter_code
_entity_poly.pdbx_strand_id
1 'polypeptide(L)' 'MTARLGLELVPAKIEGMRSKAKRLVERGWLASSPSGRFRPRVPSAADAAS' A
#
# COMPACT_ATOMS: atom_id res chain seq x y z
N MET A 1 5.45 7.94 14.58
CA MET A 1 5.88 6.52 14.58
C MET A 1 6.99 6.21 13.58
N THR A 2 7.06 6.87 12.41
CA THR A 2 8.00 6.53 11.33
C THR A 2 9.49 6.67 11.69
N ALA A 3 9.85 7.67 12.52
CA ALA A 3 11.21 7.79 13.07
C ALA A 3 11.60 6.62 13.99
N ARG A 4 10.64 5.88 14.56
CA ARG A 4 10.89 4.76 15.48
C ARG A 4 11.29 3.46 14.75
N LEU A 5 11.14 3.41 13.42
CA LEU A 5 11.52 2.27 12.58
C LEU A 5 12.93 2.45 11.96
N GLY A 6 13.64 3.53 12.29
CA GLY A 6 14.94 3.85 11.67
C GLY A 6 14.86 4.11 10.16
N LEU A 7 13.65 4.33 9.64
CA LEU A 7 13.41 4.58 8.22
C LEU A 7 13.56 6.07 7.96
N GLU A 8 14.69 6.46 7.36
CA GLU A 8 14.86 7.82 6.88
C GLU A 8 13.78 8.14 5.84
N LEU A 9 13.00 9.19 6.10
CA LEU A 9 11.89 9.63 5.25
C LEU A 9 12.38 10.54 4.12
N VAL A 10 13.38 10.08 3.38
CA VAL A 10 13.88 10.80 2.21
C VAL A 10 12.87 10.64 1.07
N PRO A 11 12.56 11.71 0.30
CA PRO A 11 11.59 11.66 -0.81
C PRO A 11 11.85 10.51 -1.79
N ALA A 12 13.11 10.24 -2.11
CA ALA A 12 13.50 9.14 -2.98
C ALA A 12 13.07 7.76 -2.44
N LYS A 13 13.16 7.54 -1.13
CA LYS A 13 12.78 6.28 -0.48
C LYS A 13 11.25 6.15 -0.37
N ILE A 14 10.56 7.27 -0.16
CA ILE A 14 9.09 7.34 -0.12
C ILE A 14 8.52 6.99 -1.50
N GLU A 15 9.02 7.60 -2.57
CA GLU A 15 8.51 7.36 -3.93
C GLU A 15 8.84 5.93 -4.41
N GLY A 16 10.00 5.39 -4.01
CA GLY A 16 10.35 3.99 -4.23
C GLY A 16 9.39 3.03 -3.51
N MET A 17 9.00 3.33 -2.26
CA MET A 17 8.00 2.56 -1.52
C MET A 17 6.61 2.70 -2.13
N ARG A 18 6.22 3.90 -2.56
CA ARG A 18 4.93 4.17 -3.22
C ARG A 18 4.80 3.41 -4.54
N SER A 19 5.87 3.37 -5.33
CA SER A 19 5.92 2.59 -6.58
C SER A 19 5.77 1.08 -6.31
N LYS A 20 6.40 0.55 -5.26
CA LYS A 20 6.22 -0.86 -4.84
C LYS A 20 4.80 -1.13 -4.35
N ALA A 21 4.24 -0.23 -3.55
CA ALA A 21 2.87 -0.35 -3.06
C ALA A 21 1.87 -0.31 -4.22
N LYS A 22 2.07 0.54 -5.23
CA LYS A 22 1.27 0.56 -6.46
C LYS A 22 1.31 -0.78 -7.20
N ARG A 23 2.49 -1.39 -7.37
CA ARG A 23 2.59 -2.73 -7.98
C ARG A 23 1.82 -3.80 -7.19
N LEU A 24 1.80 -3.70 -5.86
CA LEU A 24 1.01 -4.61 -5.03
C LEU A 24 -0.50 -4.36 -5.16
N VAL A 25 -0.92 -3.11 -5.43
CA VAL A 25 -2.30 -2.78 -5.77
C VAL A 25 -2.70 -3.35 -7.13
N GLU A 26 -1.85 -3.18 -8.14
CA GLU A 26 -2.09 -3.75 -9.48
C GLU A 26 -2.19 -5.27 -9.46
N ARG A 27 -1.45 -5.93 -8.57
CA ARG A 27 -1.54 -7.38 -8.35
C ARG A 27 -2.75 -7.79 -7.51
N GLY A 28 -3.54 -6.85 -7.00
CA GLY A 28 -4.72 -7.10 -6.17
C GLY A 28 -4.41 -7.51 -4.72
N TRP A 29 -3.17 -7.34 -4.24
CA TRP A 29 -2.77 -7.65 -2.86
C TRP A 29 -3.05 -6.51 -1.89
N LEU A 30 -2.97 -5.27 -2.38
CA LEU A 30 -3.29 -4.06 -1.63
C LEU A 30 -4.44 -3.30 -2.29
N ALA A 31 -5.17 -2.51 -1.52
CA ALA A 31 -6.11 -1.51 -1.98
C ALA A 31 -5.51 -0.11 -1.74
N SER A 32 -5.64 0.78 -2.73
CA SER A 32 -5.32 2.20 -2.57
C SER A 32 -6.59 2.98 -2.26
N SER A 33 -6.54 3.81 -1.22
CA SER A 33 -7.58 4.80 -0.94
C SER A 33 -7.30 6.08 -1.74
N PRO A 34 -8.32 6.86 -2.14
CA PRO A 34 -8.13 8.19 -2.76
C PRO A 34 -7.32 9.16 -1.88
N SER A 35 -7.24 8.90 -0.58
CA SER A 35 -6.38 9.62 0.37
C SER A 35 -4.88 9.27 0.29
N GLY A 36 -4.47 8.44 -0.68
CA GLY A 36 -3.07 8.02 -0.86
C GLY A 36 -2.59 6.98 0.15
N ARG A 37 -3.51 6.37 0.90
CA ARG A 37 -3.22 5.31 1.87
C ARG A 37 -3.34 3.95 1.21
N PHE A 38 -2.34 3.10 1.43
CA PHE A 38 -2.38 1.70 1.04
C PHE A 38 -2.88 0.85 2.21
N ARG A 39 -3.73 -0.11 1.91
CA ARG A 39 -4.28 -1.06 2.89
C ARG A 39 -4.21 -2.48 2.32
N PRO A 40 -4.06 -3.52 3.15
CA PRO A 40 -4.24 -4.90 2.68
C PRO A 40 -5.59 -5.05 1.97
N ARG A 41 -5.62 -5.80 0.85
CA ARG A 41 -6.88 -6.19 0.23
C ARG A 41 -7.58 -7.13 1.22
N VAL A 42 -8.63 -6.65 1.85
CA VAL A 42 -9.55 -7.51 2.60
C VAL A 42 -10.50 -8.09 1.56
N PRO A 43 -10.58 -9.42 1.39
CA PRO A 43 -11.62 -10.00 0.55
C PRO A 43 -12.95 -9.59 1.16
N SER A 44 -13.64 -8.66 0.51
CA SER A 44 -15.02 -8.35 0.85
C SER A 44 -15.84 -9.59 0.53
N ALA A 45 -16.88 -9.89 1.30
CA ALA A 45 -17.76 -11.04 1.06
C ALA A 45 -18.29 -11.13 -0.39
N ALA A 46 -18.26 -10.03 -1.15
CA ALA A 46 -18.56 -9.97 -2.58
C ALA A 46 -17.56 -10.73 -3.50
N ASP A 47 -16.30 -10.92 -3.08
CA ASP A 47 -15.24 -11.62 -3.85
C ASP A 47 -15.34 -13.16 -3.66
N ALA A 48 -16.01 -13.63 -2.61
CA ALA A 48 -16.14 -15.05 -2.27
C ALA A 48 -17.32 -15.76 -2.97
N ALA A 49 -18.16 -15.00 -3.68
CA ALA A 49 -19.36 -15.48 -4.35
C ALA A 49 -19.17 -15.70 -5.88
N SER A 50 -17.93 -15.80 -6.36
CA SER A 50 -17.58 -16.04 -7.77
C SER A 50 -16.86 -17.36 -7.96
#